data_AF-A4F2G0-F1
#
_entry.id   AF-A4F2G0-F1
#
_cell.length_a   1.000
_cell.length_b   1.000
_cell.length_c   1.000
_cell.angle_alpha   90.00
_cell.angle_beta   90.00
_cell.angle_gamma   90.00
#
_symmetry.space_group_name_H-M   'P 1'
#
loop_
_entity.id
_entity.type
_entity.pdbx_description
1 polymer ?
#
loop_
_entity_poly.entity_id
_entity_poly.type
_entity_poly.pdbx_seq_one_letter_code
_entity_poly.pdbx_strand_id
1 'polypeptide(L)'
;PSQLSMPLVLDRDLTKQMRLRVESLKQRGQKRQDGEKLLRPAESVYRIDFIQQHRLQFERWDVVLDQPGKVTITGTSQNWTPDLTNLMTRQLLDPAAIFWRKEDSEAMDWNEADALEFGERLSDLAKIRKV
;
A
#
# COMPACT_ATOMS: atom_id res chain seq x y z
N PRO A 1 -17.16 -20.73 7.52
CA PRO A 1 -16.14 -19.71 7.88
C PRO A 1 -16.76 -18.31 7.89
N SER A 2 -16.42 -17.46 8.86
CA SER A 2 -16.85 -16.06 8.89
C SER A 2 -15.93 -15.20 8.02
N GLN A 3 -16.49 -14.45 7.08
CA GLN A 3 -15.74 -13.52 6.24
C GLN A 3 -15.53 -12.18 6.99
N LEU A 4 -14.32 -11.63 6.91
CA LEU A 4 -13.98 -10.32 7.46
C LEU A 4 -13.52 -9.41 6.32
N SER A 5 -14.12 -8.22 6.23
CA SER A 5 -13.64 -7.17 5.33
C SER A 5 -12.88 -6.12 6.15
N MET A 6 -11.68 -5.78 5.69
CA MET A 6 -10.79 -4.81 6.32
C MET A 6 -10.41 -3.76 5.28
N PRO A 7 -10.92 -2.51 5.41
CA PRO A 7 -10.70 -1.50 4.40
C PRO A 7 -9.27 -0.96 4.44
N LEU A 8 -8.74 -0.63 3.27
CA LEU A 8 -7.60 0.26 3.13
C LEU A 8 -8.08 1.71 3.31
N VAL A 9 -7.67 2.35 4.40
CA VAL A 9 -8.07 3.72 4.74
C VAL A 9 -6.94 4.68 4.37
N LEU A 10 -7.26 5.76 3.66
CA LEU A 10 -6.28 6.79 3.30
C LEU A 10 -5.68 7.43 4.56
N ASP A 11 -4.37 7.28 4.74
CA ASP A 11 -3.62 7.95 5.81
C ASP A 11 -3.17 9.33 5.31
N ARG A 12 -4.03 10.33 5.56
CA ARG A 12 -3.82 11.71 5.08
C ARG A 12 -2.60 12.35 5.73
N ASP A 13 -2.39 12.09 7.02
CA ASP A 13 -1.33 12.72 7.79
C ASP A 13 0.04 12.16 7.39
N LEU A 14 0.16 10.83 7.27
CA LEU A 14 1.39 10.21 6.80
C LEU A 14 1.67 10.55 5.33
N THR A 15 0.64 10.55 4.48
CA THR A 15 0.78 11.01 3.08
C THR A 15 1.31 12.45 3.03
N LYS A 16 0.76 13.36 3.85
CA LYS A 16 1.22 14.75 3.95
C LYS A 16 2.64 14.84 4.47
N GLN A 17 2.98 14.11 5.53
CA GLN A 17 4.33 14.06 6.09
C GLN A 17 5.36 13.63 5.04
N MET A 18 5.06 12.59 4.27
CA MET A 18 5.96 12.11 3.21
C MET A 18 6.08 13.11 2.05
N ARG A 19 5.02 13.87 1.71
CA ARG A 19 5.10 14.95 0.71
C ARG A 19 5.94 16.13 1.22
N LEU A 20 5.75 16.54 2.47
CA LEU A 20 6.55 17.59 3.11
C LEU A 20 8.05 17.23 3.14
N ARG A 21 8.39 15.95 3.31
CA ARG A 21 9.78 15.48 3.21
C ARG A 21 10.39 15.80 1.84
N VAL A 22 9.65 15.57 0.75
CA VAL A 22 10.10 15.89 -0.61
C VAL A 22 10.29 17.39 -0.80
N GLU A 23 9.33 18.19 -0.33
CA GLU A 23 9.38 19.66 -0.43
C GLU A 23 10.54 20.25 0.37
N SER A 24 10.74 19.76 1.60
CA SER A 24 11.84 20.19 2.49
C SER A 24 13.22 19.92 1.87
N LEU A 25 13.40 18.74 1.25
CA LEU A 25 14.63 18.42 0.53
C LEU A 25 14.89 19.41 -0.61
N LYS A 26 13.85 19.73 -1.40
CA LYS A 26 13.95 20.70 -2.51
C LYS A 26 14.29 22.10 -2.01
N GLN A 27 13.54 22.60 -1.02
CA GLN A 27 13.73 23.95 -0.47
C GLN A 27 15.12 24.15 0.14
N ARG A 28 15.68 23.10 0.76
CA ARG A 28 17.00 23.14 1.40
C ARG A 28 18.15 22.74 0.47
N GLY A 29 17.87 22.39 -0.79
CA GLY A 29 18.88 21.87 -1.72
C GLY A 29 19.55 20.58 -1.24
N GLN A 30 18.88 19.80 -0.39
CA GLN A 30 19.42 18.58 0.20
C GLN A 30 19.09 17.36 -0.66
N LYS A 31 20.00 16.38 -0.66
CA LYS A 31 19.74 15.06 -1.24
C LYS A 31 18.96 14.20 -0.26
N ARG A 32 18.12 13.31 -0.79
CA ARG A 32 17.52 12.22 -0.02
C ARG A 32 18.59 11.30 0.56
N GLN A 33 18.26 10.57 1.62
CA GLN A 33 19.13 9.50 2.12
C GLN A 33 19.29 8.43 1.04
N ASP A 34 20.43 7.73 1.05
CA ASP A 34 20.69 6.68 0.08
C ASP A 34 19.64 5.55 0.23
N GLY A 35 19.00 5.18 -0.88
CA GLY A 35 17.89 4.21 -0.89
C GLY A 35 16.53 4.72 -0.40
N GLU A 36 16.39 5.98 0.06
CA GLU A 36 15.13 6.56 0.54
C GLU A 36 14.05 6.57 -0.55
N LYS A 37 12.86 6.06 -0.23
CA LYS A 37 11.66 6.12 -1.06
C LYS A 37 10.93 7.43 -0.80
N LEU A 38 11.06 8.36 -1.73
CA LEU A 38 10.26 9.58 -1.76
C LEU A 38 8.88 9.30 -2.37
N LEU A 39 7.83 9.84 -1.77
CA LEU A 39 6.47 9.72 -2.27
C LEU A 39 6.29 10.57 -3.54
N ARG A 40 5.80 9.96 -4.62
CA ARG A 40 5.47 10.63 -5.88
C ARG A 40 4.10 11.33 -5.74
N PRO A 41 3.81 12.35 -6.56
CA PRO A 41 2.52 13.07 -6.49
C PRO A 41 1.28 12.18 -6.66
N ALA A 42 1.39 11.15 -7.51
CA ALA A 42 0.31 10.19 -7.78
C ALA A 42 0.22 9.05 -6.74
N GLU A 43 1.12 9.03 -5.76
CA GLU A 43 1.10 8.04 -4.68
C GLU A 43 0.47 8.64 -3.41
N SER A 44 -0.21 7.78 -2.67
CA SER A 44 -0.81 8.06 -1.37
C SER A 44 -0.59 6.87 -0.46
N VAL A 45 -0.51 7.11 0.85
CA VAL A 45 -0.35 6.06 1.85
C VAL A 45 -1.71 5.62 2.34
N TYR A 46 -1.93 4.31 2.34
CA TYR A 46 -3.11 3.68 2.92
C TYR A 46 -2.71 2.81 4.09
N ARG A 47 -3.58 2.75 5.09
CA ARG A 47 -3.45 1.95 6.29
C ARG A 47 -4.50 0.86 6.31
N ILE A 48 -4.10 -0.34 6.71
CA ILE A 48 -5.00 -1.43 7.08
C ILE A 48 -4.84 -1.69 8.57
N ASP A 49 -5.95 -1.76 9.30
CA ASP A 49 -5.95 -2.17 10.70
C ASP A 49 -6.49 -3.61 10.78
N PHE A 50 -5.64 -4.56 11.11
CA PHE A 50 -6.00 -5.95 11.30
C PHE A 50 -6.83 -6.13 12.59
N ILE A 51 -8.15 -6.10 12.44
CA ILE A 51 -9.11 -6.33 13.54
C ILE A 51 -8.99 -7.74 14.15
N GLN A 52 -8.40 -8.67 13.39
CA GLN A 52 -8.02 -10.02 13.82
C GLN A 52 -6.63 -10.32 13.24
N GLN A 53 -5.73 -10.91 14.03
CA GLN A 53 -4.33 -11.16 13.61
C GLN A 53 -4.03 -12.64 13.32
N HIS A 54 -4.88 -13.56 13.78
CA HIS A 54 -4.69 -15.00 13.65
C HIS A 54 -5.90 -15.63 12.96
N ARG A 55 -5.72 -16.83 12.39
CA ARG A 55 -6.80 -17.56 11.69
C ARG A 55 -7.45 -16.74 10.58
N LEU A 56 -6.66 -15.89 9.94
CA LEU A 56 -7.02 -15.22 8.71
C LEU A 56 -6.54 -16.08 7.54
N GLN A 57 -7.39 -16.18 6.53
CA GLN A 57 -7.04 -16.68 5.21
C GLN A 57 -7.48 -15.60 4.22
N PHE A 58 -6.55 -15.17 3.37
CA PHE A 58 -6.89 -14.24 2.31
C PHE A 58 -7.88 -14.91 1.35
N GLU A 59 -8.93 -14.19 0.98
CA GLU A 59 -9.96 -14.69 0.07
C GLU A 59 -9.90 -13.96 -1.27
N ARG A 60 -10.03 -12.63 -1.25
CA ARG A 60 -9.98 -11.79 -2.45
C ARG A 60 -9.68 -10.35 -2.12
N TRP A 61 -9.26 -9.62 -3.13
CA TRP A 61 -9.29 -8.16 -3.13
C TRP A 61 -10.71 -7.68 -3.47
N ASP A 62 -11.12 -6.58 -2.85
CA ASP A 62 -12.36 -5.87 -3.16
C ASP A 62 -12.00 -4.43 -3.55
N VAL A 63 -11.48 -4.27 -4.77
CA VAL A 63 -10.96 -3.00 -5.31
C VAL A 63 -11.83 -2.56 -6.47
N VAL A 64 -12.32 -1.32 -6.40
CA VAL A 64 -13.17 -0.71 -7.41
C VAL A 64 -12.62 0.66 -7.79
N LEU A 65 -12.63 0.97 -9.08
CA LEU A 65 -12.33 2.30 -9.62
C LEU A 65 -13.62 2.93 -10.15
N ASP A 66 -13.95 4.12 -9.64
CA ASP A 66 -15.12 4.91 -10.05
C ASP A 66 -14.98 5.47 -11.48
N GLN A 67 -13.74 5.69 -11.92
CA GLN A 67 -13.38 6.10 -13.27
C GLN A 67 -12.45 5.08 -13.93
N PRO A 68 -12.44 5.00 -15.28
CA PRO A 68 -11.42 4.25 -16.01
C PRO A 68 -10.02 4.66 -15.60
N GLY A 69 -9.12 3.68 -15.46
CA GLY A 69 -7.77 3.92 -14.97
C GLY A 69 -7.10 2.69 -14.42
N LYS A 70 -5.97 2.91 -13.75
CA LYS A 70 -5.13 1.86 -13.17
C LYS A 70 -4.60 2.31 -11.82
N VAL A 71 -4.61 1.39 -10.86
CA VAL A 71 -3.99 1.56 -9.54
C VAL A 71 -3.03 0.43 -9.25
N THR A 72 -1.95 0.74 -8.53
CA THR A 72 -0.99 -0.23 -8.03
C THR A 72 -0.97 -0.13 -6.51
N ILE A 73 -1.18 -1.26 -5.83
CA ILE A 73 -1.11 -1.40 -4.40
C ILE A 73 0.19 -2.13 -4.06
N THR A 74 1.09 -1.44 -3.37
CA THR A 74 2.37 -2.00 -2.93
C THR A 74 2.40 -2.00 -1.41
N GLY A 75 2.59 -3.17 -0.81
CA GLY A 75 2.74 -3.29 0.65
C GLY A 75 4.08 -2.72 1.11
N THR A 76 4.16 -2.38 2.39
CA THR A 76 5.41 -2.03 3.07
C THR A 76 5.75 -3.08 4.12
N SER A 77 7.04 -3.28 4.38
CA SER A 77 7.50 -4.17 5.46
C SER A 77 6.97 -3.73 6.82
N GLN A 78 6.47 -4.66 7.64
CA GLN A 78 6.03 -4.41 9.03
C GLN A 78 7.16 -3.91 9.96
N ASN A 79 8.41 -3.97 9.52
CA ASN A 79 9.55 -3.41 10.24
C ASN A 79 9.71 -1.90 10.02
N TRP A 80 8.98 -1.30 9.07
CA TRP A 80 8.95 0.13 8.90
C TRP A 80 7.98 0.75 9.92
N THR A 81 8.51 1.68 10.72
CA THR A 81 7.68 2.50 11.62
C THR A 81 7.76 3.93 11.13
N PRO A 82 6.68 4.48 10.54
CA PRO A 82 6.67 5.81 9.92
C PRO A 82 7.12 6.95 10.85
N ASP A 83 6.90 6.81 12.16
CA ASP A 83 7.29 7.80 13.17
C ASP A 83 8.80 7.82 13.45
N LEU A 84 9.53 6.76 13.08
CA LEU A 84 10.94 6.57 13.45
C LEU A 84 11.89 6.76 12.27
N THR A 85 11.51 6.36 11.06
CA THR A 85 12.41 6.39 9.89
C THR A 85 11.67 6.76 8.60
N ASN A 86 12.40 7.35 7.66
CA ASN A 86 11.91 7.49 6.28
C ASN A 86 11.75 6.10 5.64
N LEU A 87 10.76 5.96 4.76
CA LEU A 87 10.56 4.73 4.00
C LEU A 87 11.77 4.48 3.09
N MET A 88 12.25 3.25 3.04
CA MET A 88 13.33 2.81 2.15
C MET A 88 12.77 2.00 0.98
N THR A 89 13.39 2.10 -0.18
CA THR A 89 12.93 1.39 -1.40
C THR A 89 12.89 -0.13 -1.18
N ARG A 90 13.86 -0.70 -0.45
CA ARG A 90 13.91 -2.12 -0.06
C ARG A 90 12.79 -2.57 0.89
N GLN A 91 12.03 -1.63 1.47
CA GLN A 91 10.90 -1.94 2.35
C GLN A 91 9.58 -2.03 1.59
N LEU A 92 9.57 -1.73 0.28
CA LEU A 92 8.44 -2.03 -0.59
C LEU A 92 8.40 -3.54 -0.84
N LEU A 93 7.22 -4.13 -0.64
CA LEU A 93 7.01 -5.56 -0.86
C LEU A 93 6.74 -5.84 -2.34
N ASP A 94 7.24 -6.99 -2.79
CA ASP A 94 7.06 -7.52 -4.14
C ASP A 94 6.52 -8.96 -4.03
N PRO A 95 5.45 -9.36 -4.75
CA PRO A 95 4.82 -8.60 -5.83
C PRO A 95 3.86 -7.49 -5.35
N ALA A 96 3.54 -6.57 -6.26
CA ALA A 96 2.50 -5.57 -6.08
C ALA A 96 1.20 -5.99 -6.79
N ALA A 97 0.05 -5.69 -6.19
CA ALA A 97 -1.24 -5.91 -6.83
C ALA A 97 -1.59 -4.72 -7.74
N ILE A 98 -2.08 -4.99 -8.93
CA ILE A 98 -2.40 -4.00 -9.95
C ILE A 98 -3.84 -4.25 -10.40
N PHE A 99 -4.67 -3.21 -10.33
CA PHE A 99 -6.07 -3.24 -10.74
C PHE A 99 -6.30 -2.17 -11.79
N TRP A 100 -7.11 -2.47 -12.79
CA TRP A 100 -7.49 -1.51 -13.82
C TRP A 100 -8.94 -1.67 -14.24
N ARG A 101 -9.49 -0.57 -14.75
CA ARG A 101 -10.79 -0.48 -15.41
C ARG A 101 -10.60 0.20 -16.75
N LYS A 102 -11.07 -0.42 -17.83
CA LYS A 102 -10.98 0.14 -19.19
C LYS A 102 -12.09 1.17 -19.42
N GLU A 103 -11.91 2.06 -20.38
CA GLU A 103 -12.91 3.10 -20.69
C GLU A 103 -14.23 2.53 -21.23
N ASP A 104 -14.15 1.40 -21.92
CA ASP A 104 -15.26 0.71 -22.57
C ASP A 104 -15.90 -0.38 -21.70
N SER A 105 -15.54 -0.46 -20.41
CA SER A 105 -15.98 -1.52 -19.52
C SER A 105 -16.19 -1.05 -18.08
N GLU A 106 -17.27 -1.51 -17.47
CA GLU A 106 -17.51 -1.39 -16.02
C GLU A 106 -16.76 -2.46 -15.22
N ALA A 107 -16.18 -3.47 -15.88
CA ALA A 107 -15.49 -4.57 -15.22
C ALA A 107 -14.08 -4.17 -14.75
N MET A 108 -13.76 -4.56 -13.52
CA MET A 108 -12.40 -4.54 -12.98
C MET A 108 -11.61 -5.73 -13.50
N ASP A 109 -10.33 -5.50 -13.77
CA ASP A 109 -9.36 -6.50 -14.21
C ASP A 109 -8.05 -6.29 -13.44
N TRP A 110 -7.25 -7.35 -13.25
CA TRP A 110 -6.09 -7.32 -12.36
C TRP A 110 -5.03 -8.36 -12.71
N ASN A 111 -3.80 -8.17 -12.21
CA ASN A 111 -2.72 -9.15 -12.35
C ASN A 111 -2.93 -10.32 -11.38
N GLU A 112 -3.75 -11.30 -11.78
CA GLU A 112 -4.27 -12.36 -10.92
C GLU A 112 -3.22 -13.06 -10.04
N ALA A 113 -2.13 -13.54 -10.63
CA ALA A 113 -1.10 -14.29 -9.90
C ALA A 113 -0.43 -13.44 -8.80
N ASP A 114 0.06 -12.26 -9.16
CA ASP A 114 0.73 -11.33 -8.25
C ASP A 114 -0.21 -10.80 -7.17
N ALA A 115 -1.47 -10.48 -7.54
CA ALA A 115 -2.46 -9.99 -6.60
C ALA A 115 -2.85 -11.06 -5.57
N LEU A 116 -2.94 -12.32 -5.98
CA LEU A 116 -3.19 -13.44 -5.09
C LEU A 116 -1.99 -13.67 -4.15
N GLU A 117 -0.77 -13.76 -4.69
CA GLU A 117 0.45 -13.92 -3.88
C GLU A 117 0.59 -12.80 -2.84
N PHE A 118 0.38 -11.55 -3.25
CA PHE A 118 0.45 -10.43 -2.32
C PHE A 118 -0.66 -10.51 -1.25
N GLY A 119 -1.88 -10.91 -1.65
CA GLY A 119 -3.00 -11.10 -0.74
C GLY A 119 -2.72 -12.17 0.33
N GLU A 120 -2.18 -13.31 -0.06
CA GLU A 120 -1.81 -14.39 0.87
C GLU A 120 -0.81 -13.90 1.93
N ARG A 121 0.16 -13.08 1.52
CA ARG A 121 1.15 -12.49 2.43
C ARG A 121 0.53 -11.53 3.45
N LEU A 122 -0.61 -10.88 3.18
CA LEU A 122 -1.29 -10.04 4.17
C LEU A 122 -1.64 -10.82 5.44
N SER A 123 -2.03 -12.09 5.29
CA SER A 123 -2.38 -12.95 6.43
C SER A 123 -1.16 -13.25 7.32
N ASP A 124 0.05 -13.24 6.74
CA ASP A 124 1.29 -13.36 7.49
C ASP A 124 1.73 -12.04 8.12
N LEU A 125 1.55 -10.91 7.41
CA LEU A 125 1.85 -9.57 7.95
C LEU A 125 0.95 -9.25 9.17
N ALA A 126 -0.31 -9.69 9.15
CA ALA A 126 -1.25 -9.54 10.26
C ALA A 126 -0.74 -10.18 11.57
N LYS A 127 0.02 -11.28 11.46
CA LYS A 127 0.58 -11.98 12.63
C LYS A 127 1.73 -11.21 13.28
N ILE A 128 2.39 -10.31 12.54
CA ILE A 128 3.54 -9.53 13.01
C ILE A 128 3.07 -8.29 13.79
N ARG A 129 2.13 -7.52 13.22
CA ARG A 129 1.62 -6.27 13.81
C ARG A 129 0.18 -6.03 13.38
N LYS A 130 -0.58 -5.30 14.21
CA LYS A 130 -1.98 -4.89 13.93
C LYS A 130 -2.11 -3.91 12.77
N VAL A 131 -1.03 -3.23 12.41
CA VAL A 131 -0.96 -2.20 11.36
C VAL A 131 0.29 -2.49 10.58
#